data_AF-A0A953YU15-F1
#
_entry.id   AF-A0A953YU15-F1
#
_cell.length_a   1.000
_cell.length_b   1.000
_cell.length_c   1.000
_cell.angle_alpha   90.00
_cell.angle_beta   90.00
_cell.angle_gamma   90.00
#
_symmetry.space_group_name_H-M   'P 1'
#
loop_
_entity.id
_entity.type
_entity.pdbx_description
1 polymer ?
#
loop_
_entity_poly.entity_id
_entity_poly.type
_entity_poly.pdbx_seq_one_letter_code
_entity_poly.pdbx_strand_id
1 'polypeptide(L)'
;MARTFDLAPDEKIEWFRTLPFWLVHLLPLAAIWTGVHWSAWIVMVFLYYARVFFITGGYHRYFSHRSYQMGRGMQFFMALGGTSAFQRGVLWWAAHHRHHHKYSDQPED
;
A
#
# COMPACT_ATOMS: atom_id res chain seq x y z
N MET A 1 4.60 36.36 -12.98
CA MET A 1 5.68 35.49 -13.48
C MET A 1 5.20 34.05 -13.31
N ALA A 2 4.65 33.44 -14.36
CA ALA A 2 4.16 32.06 -14.29
C ALA A 2 5.38 31.15 -14.13
N ARG A 3 5.51 30.49 -12.98
CA ARG A 3 6.43 29.37 -12.83
C ARG A 3 5.86 28.25 -13.71
N THR A 4 6.48 28.01 -14.85
CA THR A 4 6.35 26.70 -15.50
C THR A 4 6.91 25.70 -14.48
N PHE A 5 6.03 24.89 -13.88
CA PHE A 5 6.48 23.81 -13.00
C PHE A 5 7.15 22.78 -13.90
N ASP A 6 8.42 22.98 -14.21
CA ASP A 6 9.27 21.93 -14.78
C ASP A 6 9.46 20.90 -13.66
N LEU A 7 8.55 19.92 -13.64
CA LEU A 7 8.60 18.79 -12.73
C LEU A 7 9.97 18.12 -12.87
N ALA A 8 10.58 17.79 -11.72
CA ALA A 8 11.76 16.96 -11.68
C ALA A 8 11.47 15.63 -12.42
N PRO A 9 12.49 14.97 -13.01
CA PRO A 9 12.28 13.77 -13.81
C PRO A 9 11.46 12.67 -13.10
N ASP A 10 11.59 12.55 -11.78
CA ASP A 10 10.90 11.61 -10.90
C ASP A 10 9.47 12.04 -10.52
N GLU A 11 9.13 13.32 -10.69
CA GLU A 11 7.78 13.86 -10.47
C GLU A 11 6.88 13.72 -11.73
N LYS A 12 7.46 13.35 -12.87
CA LYS A 12 6.70 13.17 -14.12
C LYS A 12 5.85 11.91 -14.07
N ILE A 13 4.62 12.00 -14.59
CA ILE A 13 3.69 10.86 -14.64
C ILE A 13 4.16 9.84 -15.67
N GLU A 14 4.53 8.66 -15.19
CA GLU A 14 4.76 7.51 -16.04
C GLU A 14 3.44 6.77 -16.30
N TRP A 15 2.77 7.12 -17.40
CA TRP A 15 1.44 6.59 -17.75
C TRP A 15 1.36 5.06 -17.78
N PHE A 16 2.35 4.38 -18.34
CA PHE A 16 2.38 2.91 -18.37
C PHE A 16 2.53 2.29 -16.98
N ARG A 17 3.36 2.90 -16.12
CA ARG A 17 3.61 2.40 -14.77
C ARG A 17 2.42 2.65 -13.84
N THR A 18 1.67 3.72 -14.07
CA THR A 18 0.48 4.10 -13.29
C THR A 18 -0.80 3.42 -13.77
N LEU A 19 -0.79 2.73 -14.92
CA LEU A 19 -1.95 2.03 -15.47
C LEU A 19 -2.64 1.08 -14.46
N PRO A 20 -1.93 0.21 -13.69
CA PRO A 20 -2.59 -0.65 -12.71
C PRO A 20 -3.32 0.13 -11.61
N PHE A 21 -2.83 1.32 -11.25
CA PHE A 21 -3.48 2.21 -10.28
C PHE A 21 -4.78 2.77 -10.84
N TRP A 22 -4.83 3.16 -12.11
CA TRP A 22 -6.09 3.56 -12.75
C TRP A 22 -7.10 2.40 -12.80
N LEU A 23 -6.63 1.21 -13.18
CA LEU A 23 -7.50 0.04 -13.30
C LEU A 23 -8.16 -0.34 -11.97
N VAL A 24 -7.42 -0.32 -10.85
CA VAL A 24 -8.01 -0.69 -9.54
C VAL A 24 -9.10 0.29 -9.07
N HIS A 25 -9.06 1.55 -9.50
CA HIS A 25 -10.08 2.55 -9.17
C HIS A 25 -11.29 2.52 -10.12
N LEU A 26 -11.08 2.19 -11.39
CA LEU A 26 -12.14 2.13 -12.39
C LEU A 26 -12.89 0.80 -12.41
N LEU A 27 -12.21 -0.31 -12.12
CA LEU A 27 -12.79 -1.65 -12.17
C LEU A 27 -14.05 -1.81 -11.28
N PRO A 28 -14.13 -1.25 -10.07
CA PRO A 28 -15.35 -1.29 -9.26
C PRO A 28 -16.60 -0.68 -9.93
N LEU A 29 -16.44 0.22 -10.92
CA LEU A 29 -17.58 0.80 -11.65
C LEU A 29 -18.33 -0.25 -12.48
N ALA A 30 -17.70 -1.39 -12.81
CA ALA A 30 -18.37 -2.52 -13.46
C ALA A 30 -19.60 -3.01 -12.66
N ALA A 31 -19.62 -2.79 -11.34
CA ALA A 31 -20.74 -3.10 -10.46
C ALA A 31 -22.06 -2.41 -10.85
N ILE A 32 -22.01 -1.29 -11.60
CA ILE A 32 -23.21 -0.61 -12.11
C ILE A 32 -24.00 -1.54 -13.06
N TRP A 33 -23.29 -2.37 -13.83
CA TRP A 33 -23.91 -3.30 -14.78
C TRP A 33 -24.05 -4.72 -14.23
N THR A 34 -23.10 -5.17 -13.39
CA THR A 34 -23.14 -6.53 -12.82
C THR A 34 -24.01 -6.62 -11.57
N GLY A 35 -24.35 -5.49 -10.95
CA GLY A 35 -24.96 -5.44 -9.62
C GLY A 35 -23.98 -5.77 -8.50
N VAL A 36 -24.44 -5.66 -7.25
CA VAL A 36 -23.67 -5.96 -6.04
C VAL A 36 -24.44 -6.95 -5.17
N HIS A 37 -23.79 -8.07 -4.82
CA HIS A 37 -24.34 -9.07 -3.92
C HIS A 37 -23.88 -8.83 -2.47
N TRP A 38 -24.66 -9.32 -1.49
CA TRP A 38 -24.30 -9.19 -0.08
C TRP A 38 -22.94 -9.81 0.28
N SER A 39 -22.55 -10.87 -0.42
CA SER A 39 -21.22 -11.48 -0.30
C SER A 39 -20.09 -10.51 -0.66
N ALA A 40 -20.30 -9.61 -1.63
CA ALA A 40 -19.29 -8.62 -2.02
C ALA A 40 -19.04 -7.61 -0.89
N TRP A 41 -20.10 -7.18 -0.19
CA TRP A 41 -19.98 -6.32 0.99
C TRP A 41 -19.21 -6.99 2.12
N ILE A 42 -19.52 -8.26 2.39
CA ILE A 42 -18.83 -9.05 3.42
C ILE A 42 -17.33 -9.18 3.08
N VAL A 43 -17.02 -9.55 1.84
CA VAL A 43 -15.63 -9.68 1.37
C VAL A 43 -14.90 -8.35 1.43
N MET A 44 -15.54 -7.25 1.02
CA MET A 44 -14.97 -5.90 1.08
C MET A 44 -14.59 -5.52 2.52
N VAL A 45 -15.55 -5.63 3.45
CA VAL A 45 -15.33 -5.30 4.86
C VAL A 45 -14.23 -6.17 5.46
N PHE A 46 -14.30 -7.48 5.25
CA PHE A 46 -13.30 -8.42 5.76
C PHE A 46 -11.90 -8.10 5.24
N LEU A 47 -11.75 -7.95 3.91
CA LEU A 47 -10.45 -7.68 3.30
C LEU A 47 -9.90 -6.31 3.70
N TYR A 48 -10.75 -5.29 3.85
CA TYR A 48 -10.34 -3.97 4.31
C TYR A 48 -9.69 -4.06 5.69
N TYR A 49 -10.40 -4.59 6.69
CA TYR A 49 -9.88 -4.66 8.06
C TYR A 49 -8.70 -5.63 8.18
N ALA A 50 -8.73 -6.77 7.49
CA ALA A 50 -7.62 -7.70 7.48
C ALA A 50 -6.33 -7.05 6.94
N ARG A 51 -6.41 -6.35 5.79
CA ARG A 51 -5.25 -5.68 5.19
C ARG A 51 -4.75 -4.52 6.04
N VAL A 52 -5.64 -3.70 6.61
CA VAL A 52 -5.27 -2.63 7.54
C VAL A 52 -4.51 -3.20 8.75
N PHE A 53 -4.97 -4.33 9.30
CA PHE A 53 -4.28 -5.02 10.38
C PHE A 53 -2.89 -5.49 9.96
N PHE A 54 -2.74 -6.17 8.81
CA PHE A 54 -1.45 -6.67 8.38
C PHE A 54 -0.44 -5.56 8.03
N ILE A 55 -0.91 -4.45 7.46
CA ILE A 55 -0.05 -3.28 7.21
C ILE A 55 0.36 -2.64 8.54
N THR A 56 -0.60 -2.32 9.40
CA THR A 56 -0.33 -1.58 10.65
C THR A 56 0.45 -2.43 11.65
N GLY A 57 -0.01 -3.66 11.90
CA GLY A 57 0.60 -4.59 12.83
C GLY A 57 1.89 -5.18 12.28
N GLY A 58 1.86 -5.67 11.04
CA GLY A 58 2.99 -6.33 10.39
C GLY A 58 3.99 -5.34 9.81
N TYR A 59 3.69 -4.78 8.64
CA TYR A 59 4.63 -3.95 7.86
C TYR A 59 5.17 -2.76 8.69
N HIS A 60 4.27 -2.03 9.34
CA HIS A 60 4.61 -0.84 10.11
C HIS A 60 5.23 -1.18 11.48
N ARG A 61 4.44 -1.68 12.42
CA ARG A 61 4.90 -1.88 13.81
C ARG A 61 6.00 -2.92 13.95
N TYR A 62 5.87 -4.07 13.29
CA TYR A 62 6.85 -5.14 13.42
C TYR A 62 8.05 -4.98 12.49
N PHE A 63 7.82 -4.99 11.16
CA PHE A 63 8.92 -5.04 10.20
C PHE A 63 9.67 -3.72 10.07
N SER A 64 9.04 -2.57 10.33
CA SER A 64 9.70 -1.27 10.26
C SER A 64 10.20 -0.79 11.62
N HIS A 65 9.37 -0.89 12.67
CA HIS A 65 9.70 -0.35 13.99
C HIS A 65 10.17 -1.36 15.02
N ARG A 66 10.05 -2.67 14.76
CA ARG A 66 10.42 -3.74 15.70
C ARG A 66 9.78 -3.56 17.08
N SER A 67 8.54 -3.09 17.15
CA SER A 67 7.89 -2.73 18.42
C SER A 67 7.46 -3.94 19.28
N TYR A 68 7.61 -5.17 18.76
CA TYR A 68 7.36 -6.43 19.47
C TYR A 68 8.12 -7.59 18.80
N GLN A 69 8.08 -8.78 19.40
CA GLN A 69 8.73 -9.99 18.89
C GLN A 69 7.70 -11.03 18.44
N MET A 70 8.07 -11.85 17.45
CA MET A 70 7.24 -12.93 16.89
C MET A 70 8.11 -14.11 16.43
N GLY A 71 7.59 -15.33 16.52
CA GLY A 71 8.21 -16.51 15.91
C GLY A 71 8.11 -16.50 14.38
N ARG A 72 8.97 -17.27 13.70
CA ARG A 72 9.09 -17.25 12.22
C ARG A 72 7.80 -17.54 11.46
N GLY A 73 6.95 -18.43 11.98
CA GLY A 73 5.64 -18.73 11.37
C GLY A 73 4.72 -17.52 11.35
N MET A 74 4.63 -16.79 12.46
CA MET A 74 3.81 -15.57 12.54
C MET A 74 4.42 -14.43 11.71
N GLN A 75 5.75 -14.31 11.65
CA GLN A 75 6.41 -13.37 10.74
C GLN A 75 6.00 -13.62 9.29
N PHE A 76 6.06 -14.88 8.84
CA PHE A 76 5.64 -15.26 7.50
C PHE A 76 4.16 -14.93 7.26
N PHE A 77 3.27 -15.29 8.20
CA PHE A 77 1.84 -14.99 8.10
C PHE A 77 1.57 -13.48 7.97
N MET A 78 2.22 -12.66 8.80
CA MET A 78 2.10 -11.21 8.76
C MET A 78 2.65 -10.61 7.46
N ALA A 79 3.78 -11.13 6.95
CA ALA A 79 4.36 -10.70 5.69
C ALA A 79 3.48 -11.07 4.49
N LEU A 80 2.93 -12.29 4.48
CA LEU A 80 2.01 -12.77 3.46
C LEU A 80 0.71 -11.94 3.44
N GLY A 81 0.12 -11.73 4.62
CA GLY A 81 -1.06 -10.90 4.78
C GLY A 81 -0.85 -9.46 4.31
N GLY A 82 0.29 -8.85 4.65
CA GLY A 82 0.63 -7.49 4.23
C GLY A 82 0.82 -7.37 2.71
N THR A 83 1.41 -8.40 2.08
CA THR A 83 1.62 -8.43 0.62
C THR A 83 0.29 -8.43 -0.14
N SER A 84 -0.77 -8.97 0.45
CA SER A 84 -2.12 -8.95 -0.13
C SER A 84 -2.73 -7.54 -0.27
N ALA A 85 -2.15 -6.52 0.37
CA ALA A 85 -2.60 -5.13 0.32
C ALA A 85 -2.07 -4.33 -0.88
N PHE A 86 -1.25 -4.95 -1.74
CA PHE A 86 -0.72 -4.32 -2.97
C PHE A 86 0.15 -3.06 -2.72
N GLN A 87 0.88 -3.02 -1.60
CA GLN A 87 1.78 -1.92 -1.21
C GLN A 87 3.28 -2.26 -1.40
N ARG A 88 3.61 -3.07 -2.41
CA ARG A 88 4.94 -3.69 -2.62
C ARG A 88 5.34 -4.66 -1.49
N GLY A 89 6.52 -5.27 -1.62
CA GLY A 89 6.99 -6.29 -0.69
C GLY A 89 7.48 -5.74 0.64
N VAL A 90 7.43 -6.57 1.68
CA VAL A 90 7.73 -6.21 3.08
C VAL A 90 9.10 -5.55 3.28
N LEU A 91 10.14 -6.01 2.57
CA LEU A 91 11.49 -5.46 2.69
C LEU A 91 11.58 -4.04 2.10
N TRP A 92 10.94 -3.84 0.94
CA TRP A 92 10.86 -2.51 0.31
C TRP A 92 10.08 -1.56 1.20
N TRP A 93 8.91 -1.99 1.70
CA TRP A 93 8.06 -1.15 2.54
C TRP A 93 8.79 -0.76 3.83
N ALA A 94 9.46 -1.71 4.49
CA ALA A 94 10.19 -1.42 5.72
C ALA A 94 11.40 -0.51 5.50
N ALA A 95 12.11 -0.65 4.38
CA ALA A 95 13.22 0.23 4.04
C ALA A 95 12.72 1.65 3.75
N HIS A 96 11.69 1.78 2.90
CA HIS A 96 11.12 3.06 2.53
C HIS A 96 10.48 3.77 3.72
N HIS A 97 9.77 3.05 4.59
CA HIS A 97 9.18 3.60 5.81
C HIS A 97 10.22 4.12 6.81
N ARG A 98 11.36 3.41 6.96
CA ARG A 98 12.48 3.91 7.78
C ARG A 98 13.16 5.11 7.16
N HIS A 99 13.26 5.14 5.83
CA HIS A 99 13.80 6.27 5.07
C HIS A 99 12.93 7.51 5.27
N HIS A 100 11.61 7.38 5.09
CA HIS A 100 10.62 8.42 5.40
C HIS A 100 10.78 8.94 6.83
N HIS A 101 10.85 8.07 7.85
CA HIS A 101 11.06 8.54 9.22
C HIS A 101 12.38 9.27 9.45
N LYS A 102 13.42 8.98 8.66
CA LYS A 102 14.73 9.62 8.78
C LYS A 102 14.77 10.98 8.07
N TYR A 103 14.06 11.12 6.95
CA TYR A 103 14.11 12.30 6.09
C TYR A 103 12.75 13.02 5.95
N SER A 104 11.78 12.72 6.81
CA SER A 104 10.45 13.32 6.80
C SER A 104 10.53 14.83 6.58
N ASP A 105 9.72 15.32 5.64
CA ASP A 105 9.62 16.72 5.27
C ASP A 105 10.90 17.32 4.64
N GLN A 106 11.83 16.47 4.18
CA GLN A 106 13.01 16.84 3.38
C GLN A 106 12.86 16.34 1.94
N PRO A 107 13.61 16.90 0.97
CA PRO A 107 13.54 16.48 -0.44
C PRO A 107 13.84 14.99 -0.67
N GLU A 108 14.56 14.36 0.24
CA GLU A 108 14.92 12.94 0.15
C GLU A 108 13.78 12.00 0.56
N ASP A 109 12.73 12.47 1.23
CA ASP A 109 11.61 11.64 1.73
C ASP A 109 10.94 10.77 0.64
#